data_AF-A0A9E9NPV5-F1
#
_entry.id   AF-A0A9E9NPV5-F1
#
_cell.length_a   1.000
_cell.length_b   1.000
_cell.length_c   1.000
_cell.angle_alpha   90.00
_cell.angle_beta   90.00
_cell.angle_gamma   90.00
#
_symmetry.space_group_name_H-M   'P 1'
#
loop_
_entity.id
_entity.type
_entity.pdbx_description
1 polymer ?
#
loop_
_entity_poly.entity_id
_entity_poly.type
_entity_poly.pdbx_seq_one_letter_code
_entity_poly.pdbx_strand_id
1 'polypeptide(L)'
;MNVYKYRFGSKRDLDSLQQNYFYAPNSLELNDPYEGIFIDEILDATGLHHLFKNDFSRFYKEVKNYGIYSLSKTEKDELLWAYYANAHKGFCIEYDQEILLKIESIKLNCIVQYDVDIPKLNFSSVFHHNSISKLTELILGTKSKRWLHEDEIRIIINHFGKVEYDARAVKAIYFGLRMPKTKQDLHDDNKKLSDSSSQVSQEQVMEVLKGRNIKYYQMALKPNSYEFEYNEVVDPYGDAEKYKNTVKFIDKSLIDYNGYGWEIDTTYFDKVAEIIRRDPYFYKLACIAISVNDPRSKIEPIIYAHFYKTEEEISPIKKNFTLQEIDNFYEKLHLA
;
A
#
# COMPACT_ATOMS: atom_id res chain seq x y z
N MET A 1 10.73 -1.65 -3.54
CA MET A 1 11.14 -1.31 -2.14
C MET A 1 9.98 -1.67 -1.22
N ASN A 2 10.26 -2.08 0.02
CA ASN A 2 9.21 -2.37 1.01
C ASN A 2 9.05 -1.18 1.96
N VAL A 3 7.82 -0.97 2.43
CA VAL A 3 7.45 0.15 3.32
C VAL A 3 6.53 -0.35 4.42
N TYR A 4 6.58 0.29 5.58
CA TYR A 4 6.10 -0.28 6.82
C TYR A 4 5.04 0.60 7.50
N LYS A 5 4.00 -0.05 8.03
CA LYS A 5 2.95 0.62 8.80
C LYS A 5 2.78 0.00 10.17
N TYR A 6 3.15 0.76 11.20
CA TYR A 6 2.90 0.42 12.59
C TYR A 6 1.41 0.60 12.92
N ARG A 7 0.85 -0.39 13.61
CA ARG A 7 -0.57 -0.48 13.97
C ARG A 7 -0.73 -0.82 15.44
N PHE A 8 -1.71 -0.20 16.06
CA PHE A 8 -2.06 -0.42 17.45
C PHE A 8 -2.38 -1.88 17.75
N GLY A 9 -2.97 -2.58 16.77
CA GLY A 9 -3.44 -3.95 16.96
C GLY A 9 -4.85 -3.97 17.54
N SER A 10 -5.71 -3.09 17.05
CA SER A 10 -7.13 -3.02 17.41
C SER A 10 -8.00 -3.91 16.51
N LYS A 11 -9.27 -4.13 16.88
CA LYS A 11 -10.23 -4.77 15.97
C LYS A 11 -10.42 -3.97 14.67
N ARG A 12 -10.40 -2.63 14.73
CA ARG A 12 -10.42 -1.79 13.53
C ARG A 12 -9.24 -2.10 12.60
N ASP A 13 -8.05 -2.30 13.16
CA ASP A 13 -6.88 -2.67 12.35
C ASP A 13 -7.06 -4.06 11.72
N LEU A 14 -7.63 -5.00 12.47
CA LEU A 14 -7.96 -6.35 11.98
C LEU A 14 -8.97 -6.31 10.82
N ASP A 15 -10.04 -5.52 10.96
CA ASP A 15 -11.04 -5.32 9.90
C ASP A 15 -10.41 -4.73 8.64
N SER A 16 -9.48 -3.78 8.81
CA SER A 16 -8.77 -3.14 7.70
C SER A 16 -7.90 -4.13 6.91
N LEU A 17 -7.24 -5.06 7.61
CA LEU A 17 -6.50 -6.16 6.98
C LEU A 17 -7.46 -7.12 6.28
N GLN A 18 -8.53 -7.56 6.95
CA GLN A 18 -9.49 -8.50 6.39
C GLN A 18 -10.11 -7.97 5.08
N GLN A 19 -10.46 -6.68 5.05
CA GLN A 19 -11.10 -6.03 3.91
C GLN A 19 -10.13 -5.41 2.90
N ASN A 20 -8.81 -5.44 3.15
CA ASN A 20 -7.77 -4.87 2.27
C ASN A 20 -7.92 -3.35 2.05
N TYR A 21 -8.08 -2.59 3.13
CA TYR A 21 -8.09 -1.13 3.06
C TYR A 21 -7.22 -0.49 4.13
N PHE A 22 -6.84 0.76 3.92
CA PHE A 22 -6.34 1.64 4.98
C PHE A 22 -7.21 2.90 5.05
N TYR A 23 -7.21 3.55 6.22
CA TYR A 23 -7.79 4.88 6.37
C TYR A 23 -6.70 5.93 6.16
N ALA A 24 -6.93 6.86 5.24
CA ALA A 24 -6.07 8.00 4.95
C ALA A 24 -6.66 9.26 5.59
N PRO A 25 -6.22 9.67 6.80
CA PRO A 25 -6.68 10.90 7.43
C PRO A 25 -6.32 12.14 6.60
N ASN A 26 -7.08 13.23 6.75
CA ASN A 26 -6.63 14.53 6.28
C ASN A 26 -5.57 15.13 7.22
N SER A 27 -4.95 16.24 6.82
CA SER A 27 -3.86 16.87 7.59
C SER A 27 -4.27 17.34 8.99
N LEU A 28 -5.55 17.57 9.27
CA LEU A 28 -6.03 18.00 10.59
C LEU A 28 -6.18 16.83 11.58
N GLU A 29 -6.15 15.60 11.09
CA GLU A 29 -6.30 14.36 11.87
C GLU A 29 -4.97 13.66 12.15
N LEU A 30 -3.86 14.24 11.70
CA LEU A 30 -2.53 13.71 11.98
C LEU A 30 -2.04 14.12 13.38
N ASN A 31 -0.99 13.46 13.87
CA ASN A 31 -0.55 13.59 15.25
C ASN A 31 0.42 14.75 15.50
N ASP A 32 1.09 15.27 14.47
CA ASP A 32 1.96 16.44 14.61
C ASP A 32 1.14 17.73 14.33
N PRO A 33 0.99 18.62 15.32
CA PRO A 33 0.20 19.85 15.16
C PRO A 33 0.80 20.85 14.16
N TYR A 34 2.01 20.64 13.66
CA TYR A 34 2.61 21.45 12.60
C TYR A 34 2.30 20.92 11.19
N GLU A 35 1.61 19.79 11.04
CA GLU A 35 1.31 19.18 9.74
C GLU A 35 0.21 19.93 8.99
N GLY A 36 0.53 20.42 7.79
CA GLY A 36 -0.42 21.02 6.86
C GLY A 36 -0.99 22.39 7.28
N ILE A 37 -0.46 23.02 8.32
CA ILE A 37 -1.05 24.23 8.92
C ILE A 37 -0.34 25.53 8.51
N PHE A 38 0.88 25.48 7.99
CA PHE A 38 1.68 26.68 7.77
C PHE A 38 1.42 27.44 6.45
N ILE A 39 0.28 27.24 5.79
CA ILE A 39 -0.01 27.88 4.50
C ILE A 39 -0.14 29.41 4.67
N ASP A 40 -0.84 29.85 5.71
CA ASP A 40 -1.05 31.27 5.98
C ASP A 40 0.27 31.94 6.39
N GLU A 41 1.07 31.29 7.22
CA GLU A 41 2.41 31.73 7.64
C GLU A 41 3.38 31.84 6.45
N ILE A 42 3.34 30.86 5.54
CA ILE A 42 4.13 30.93 4.31
C ILE A 42 3.66 32.12 3.45
N LEU A 43 2.35 32.35 3.32
CA LEU A 43 1.83 33.44 2.50
C LEU A 43 2.20 34.81 3.07
N ASP A 44 2.03 34.99 4.37
CA ASP A 44 2.37 36.23 5.06
C ASP A 44 3.86 36.53 4.98
N ALA A 45 4.72 35.51 5.12
CA ALA A 45 6.17 35.66 4.99
C ALA A 45 6.62 36.16 3.60
N THR A 46 5.77 36.06 2.57
CA THR A 46 6.11 36.50 1.21
C THR A 46 5.53 37.86 0.84
N GLY A 47 4.63 38.43 1.64
CA GLY A 47 3.98 39.71 1.34
C GLY A 47 3.04 39.70 0.13
N LEU A 48 2.87 38.56 -0.52
CA LEU A 48 2.06 38.36 -1.74
C LEU A 48 0.65 37.86 -1.45
N HIS A 49 0.29 37.73 -0.16
CA HIS A 49 -1.00 37.20 0.30
C HIS A 49 -2.21 37.87 -0.39
N HIS A 50 -2.14 39.18 -0.67
CA HIS A 50 -3.23 39.92 -1.31
C HIS A 50 -3.42 39.59 -2.80
N LEU A 51 -2.36 39.22 -3.53
CA LEU A 51 -2.42 38.97 -4.98
C LEU A 51 -2.96 37.58 -5.31
N PHE A 52 -2.70 36.59 -4.44
CA PHE A 52 -3.00 35.18 -4.71
C PHE A 52 -4.01 34.55 -3.73
N LYS A 53 -4.67 35.38 -2.92
CA LYS A 53 -5.60 34.93 -1.86
C LYS A 53 -6.62 33.89 -2.32
N ASN A 54 -7.20 34.08 -3.52
CA ASN A 54 -8.23 33.18 -4.05
C ASN A 54 -7.68 31.82 -4.49
N ASP A 55 -6.52 31.80 -5.16
CA ASP A 55 -5.88 30.56 -5.61
C ASP A 55 -5.40 29.73 -4.42
N PHE A 56 -4.84 30.39 -3.39
CA PHE A 56 -4.46 29.73 -2.15
C PHE A 56 -5.65 29.24 -1.35
N SER A 57 -6.74 30.02 -1.27
CA SER A 57 -7.96 29.56 -0.63
C SER A 57 -8.50 28.30 -1.29
N ARG A 58 -8.44 28.22 -2.62
CA ARG A 58 -8.83 27.03 -3.38
C ARG A 58 -7.88 25.86 -3.10
N PHE A 59 -6.58 26.08 -3.21
CA PHE A 59 -5.57 25.05 -2.93
C PHE A 59 -5.68 24.52 -1.49
N TYR A 60 -5.87 25.39 -0.51
CA TYR A 60 -6.08 25.03 0.89
C TYR A 60 -7.31 24.14 1.08
N LYS A 61 -8.43 24.47 0.41
CA LYS A 61 -9.62 23.61 0.39
C LYS A 61 -9.34 22.24 -0.25
N GLU A 62 -8.52 22.20 -1.30
CA GLU A 62 -8.12 20.93 -1.93
C GLU A 62 -7.21 20.10 -1.01
N VAL A 63 -6.21 20.70 -0.36
CA VAL A 63 -5.31 20.02 0.58
C VAL A 63 -6.07 19.41 1.74
N LYS A 64 -7.09 20.09 2.27
CA LYS A 64 -7.96 19.55 3.32
C LYS A 64 -8.75 18.31 2.89
N ASN A 65 -8.98 18.15 1.59
CA ASN A 65 -9.67 16.98 1.07
C ASN A 65 -8.72 15.81 0.83
N TYR A 66 -7.40 16.01 0.82
CA TYR A 66 -6.47 14.91 0.59
C TYR A 66 -6.37 13.98 1.80
N GLY A 67 -6.24 12.69 1.51
CA GLY A 67 -5.88 11.68 2.48
C GLY A 67 -4.37 11.49 2.52
N ILE A 68 -3.81 11.31 3.70
CA ILE A 68 -2.36 11.17 3.92
C ILE A 68 -2.12 9.81 4.57
N TYR A 69 -1.40 8.94 3.88
CA TYR A 69 -1.00 7.66 4.41
C TYR A 69 0.50 7.62 4.68
N SER A 70 0.84 7.86 5.95
CA SER A 70 2.20 7.82 6.49
C SER A 70 2.72 6.40 6.65
N LEU A 71 3.85 6.10 6.05
CA LEU A 71 4.57 4.83 6.13
C LEU A 71 6.02 5.11 6.56
N SER A 72 6.70 4.13 7.12
CA SER A 72 8.14 4.20 7.42
C SER A 72 8.92 3.34 6.44
N LYS A 73 10.21 3.63 6.23
CA LYS A 73 11.13 2.74 5.51
C LYS A 73 11.76 1.67 6.40
N THR A 74 11.46 1.65 7.71
CA THR A 74 11.99 0.67 8.65
C THR A 74 10.92 0.07 9.55
N GLU A 75 11.04 -1.23 9.82
CA GLU A 75 10.26 -2.00 10.78
C GLU A 75 10.89 -2.06 12.19
N LYS A 76 12.07 -1.42 12.37
CA LYS A 76 12.90 -1.54 13.57
C LYS A 76 12.99 -0.28 14.43
N ASP A 77 12.25 0.78 14.12
CA ASP A 77 12.32 1.99 14.93
C ASP A 77 11.60 1.80 16.28
N GLU A 78 12.33 1.99 17.38
CA GLU A 78 11.83 1.80 18.74
C GLU A 78 10.73 2.77 19.14
N LEU A 79 10.81 4.01 18.65
CA LEU A 79 9.83 5.03 18.97
C LEU A 79 8.54 4.79 18.19
N LEU A 80 8.63 4.33 16.94
CA LEU A 80 7.45 3.94 16.16
C LEU A 80 6.70 2.77 16.81
N TRP A 81 7.43 1.76 17.33
CA TRP A 81 6.82 0.68 18.09
C TRP A 81 6.17 1.16 19.40
N ALA A 82 6.80 2.12 20.08
CA ALA A 82 6.28 2.70 21.32
C ALA A 82 5.00 3.50 21.08
N TYR A 83 5.01 4.39 20.09
CA TYR A 83 3.94 5.35 19.82
C TYR A 83 2.76 4.75 19.06
N TYR A 84 3.04 4.00 17.98
CA TYR A 84 1.99 3.61 17.03
C TYR A 84 1.59 2.15 17.14
N ALA A 85 2.42 1.30 17.75
CA ALA A 85 2.14 -0.13 17.92
C ALA A 85 1.80 -0.50 19.36
N ASN A 86 1.01 0.36 20.03
CA ASN A 86 0.47 0.12 21.38
C ASN A 86 1.56 -0.31 22.38
N ALA A 87 2.67 0.43 22.42
CA ALA A 87 3.84 0.08 23.20
C ALA A 87 4.29 -1.38 22.98
N HIS A 88 4.60 -1.75 21.73
CA HIS A 88 4.98 -3.11 21.31
C HIS A 88 3.93 -4.21 21.53
N LYS A 89 2.66 -3.85 21.77
CA LYS A 89 1.57 -4.82 21.89
C LYS A 89 0.73 -4.95 20.60
N GLY A 90 1.01 -4.10 19.61
CA GLY A 90 0.45 -4.16 18.27
C GLY A 90 1.36 -4.86 17.28
N PHE A 91 1.25 -4.48 16.00
CA PHE A 91 1.99 -5.09 14.90
C PHE A 91 2.43 -4.05 13.87
N CYS A 92 3.34 -4.44 12.98
CA CYS A 92 3.77 -3.65 11.84
C CYS A 92 3.47 -4.41 10.54
N ILE A 93 2.89 -3.73 9.56
CA ILE A 93 2.56 -4.26 8.25
C ILE A 93 3.68 -3.90 7.28
N GLU A 94 4.25 -4.89 6.61
CA GLU A 94 5.13 -4.68 5.47
C GLU A 94 4.34 -4.71 4.18
N TYR A 95 4.47 -3.63 3.40
CA TYR A 95 3.90 -3.51 2.08
C TYR A 95 4.97 -3.57 1.00
N ASP A 96 4.67 -4.28 -0.08
CA ASP A 96 5.29 -4.06 -1.38
C ASP A 96 4.79 -2.73 -1.93
N GLN A 97 5.69 -1.76 -2.01
CA GLN A 97 5.34 -0.41 -2.41
C GLN A 97 4.88 -0.35 -3.87
N GLU A 98 5.46 -1.14 -4.77
CA GLU A 98 5.12 -1.08 -6.20
C GLU A 98 3.70 -1.57 -6.45
N ILE A 99 3.26 -2.59 -5.69
CA ILE A 99 1.87 -3.03 -5.72
C ILE A 99 0.95 -2.00 -5.06
N LEU A 100 1.36 -1.45 -3.90
CA LEU A 100 0.57 -0.45 -3.18
C LEU A 100 0.35 0.84 -4.00
N LEU A 101 1.33 1.25 -4.80
CA LEU A 101 1.26 2.44 -5.64
C LEU A 101 0.36 2.28 -6.90
N LYS A 102 -0.28 1.13 -7.09
CA LYS A 102 -1.28 0.91 -8.16
C LYS A 102 -2.67 1.45 -7.81
N ILE A 103 -2.85 2.04 -6.63
CA ILE A 103 -4.12 2.67 -6.23
C ILE A 103 -4.38 3.88 -7.15
N GLU A 104 -5.53 3.89 -7.82
CA GLU A 104 -5.88 4.90 -8.83
C GLU A 104 -6.01 6.32 -8.26
N SER A 105 -6.49 6.43 -7.01
CA SER A 105 -6.70 7.72 -6.35
C SER A 105 -5.43 8.37 -5.79
N ILE A 106 -4.26 7.77 -5.99
CA ILE A 106 -2.97 8.35 -5.59
C ILE A 106 -2.72 9.63 -6.37
N LYS A 107 -2.48 10.71 -5.62
CA LYS A 107 -2.03 12.00 -6.14
C LYS A 107 -0.51 12.10 -6.18
N LEU A 108 0.14 11.66 -5.11
CA LEU A 108 1.58 11.80 -4.91
C LEU A 108 2.11 10.69 -4.01
N ASN A 109 3.34 10.26 -4.26
CA ASN A 109 4.14 9.47 -3.33
C ASN A 109 5.45 10.23 -3.09
N CYS A 110 5.69 10.67 -1.85
CA CYS A 110 6.84 11.51 -1.53
C CYS A 110 7.58 11.04 -0.28
N ILE A 111 8.90 11.19 -0.31
CA ILE A 111 9.76 11.00 0.87
C ILE A 111 9.69 12.28 1.68
N VAL A 112 9.35 12.16 2.97
CA VAL A 112 9.22 13.31 3.85
C VAL A 112 10.58 13.98 4.04
N GLN A 113 10.61 15.29 3.86
CA GLN A 113 11.74 16.16 4.15
C GLN A 113 11.63 16.67 5.57
N TYR A 114 12.77 16.77 6.26
CA TYR A 114 12.82 17.12 7.67
C TYR A 114 13.60 18.41 7.88
N ASP A 115 12.98 19.40 8.48
CA ASP A 115 13.59 20.70 8.73
C ASP A 115 13.27 21.23 10.13
N VAL A 116 14.09 22.17 10.61
CA VAL A 116 13.85 22.90 11.85
C VAL A 116 12.84 24.02 11.60
N ASP A 117 12.97 24.70 10.46
CA ASP A 117 12.14 25.84 10.09
C ASP A 117 11.04 25.43 9.10
N ILE A 118 9.94 26.18 9.10
CA ILE A 118 8.88 26.03 8.11
C ILE A 118 9.45 26.32 6.71
N PRO A 119 9.10 25.53 5.67
CA PRO A 119 9.59 25.76 4.33
C PRO A 119 9.28 27.16 3.81
N LYS A 120 10.29 27.84 3.25
CA LYS A 120 10.10 29.12 2.54
C LYS A 120 9.68 28.84 1.10
N LEU A 121 8.49 29.29 0.70
CA LEU A 121 8.07 29.17 -0.70
C LEU A 121 8.79 30.18 -1.59
N ASN A 122 9.44 29.69 -2.64
CA ASN A 122 9.87 30.54 -3.76
C ASN A 122 8.79 30.56 -4.84
N PHE A 123 7.95 31.58 -4.80
CA PHE A 123 6.79 31.77 -5.68
C PHE A 123 7.11 31.85 -7.17
N SER A 124 8.34 32.20 -7.56
CA SER A 124 8.74 32.21 -8.98
C SER A 124 8.61 30.83 -9.65
N SER A 125 8.65 29.76 -8.85
CA SER A 125 8.57 28.37 -9.33
C SER A 125 7.17 27.74 -9.25
N VAL A 126 6.20 28.43 -8.63
CA VAL A 126 4.89 27.88 -8.22
C VAL A 126 3.74 28.22 -9.18
N PHE A 127 3.99 28.97 -10.27
CA PHE A 127 2.92 29.36 -11.22
C PHE A 127 2.98 28.67 -12.59
N HIS A 128 3.73 27.58 -12.72
CA HIS A 128 3.65 26.69 -13.90
C HIS A 128 2.68 25.51 -13.64
N HIS A 129 2.09 24.88 -14.66
CA HIS A 129 1.11 23.79 -14.48
C HIS A 129 1.58 22.58 -13.63
N ASN A 130 2.90 22.41 -13.41
CA ASN A 130 3.49 21.41 -12.50
C ASN A 130 3.60 21.85 -11.02
N SER A 131 2.97 22.96 -10.64
CA SER A 131 3.24 23.60 -9.35
C SER A 131 2.35 23.18 -8.20
N ILE A 132 1.12 22.73 -8.47
CA ILE A 132 0.20 22.29 -7.41
C ILE A 132 0.73 21.01 -6.74
N SER A 133 1.25 20.06 -7.51
CA SER A 133 1.86 18.84 -6.96
C SER A 133 3.11 19.15 -6.16
N LYS A 134 3.98 20.06 -6.62
CA LYS A 134 5.16 20.52 -5.87
C LYS A 134 4.80 21.25 -4.58
N LEU A 135 3.76 22.08 -4.62
CA LEU A 135 3.26 22.79 -3.44
C LEU A 135 2.64 21.80 -2.44
N THR A 136 1.89 20.82 -2.94
CA THR A 136 1.34 19.71 -2.13
C THR A 136 2.48 18.91 -1.49
N GLU A 137 3.51 18.55 -2.26
CA GLU A 137 4.69 17.85 -1.79
C GLU A 137 5.45 18.66 -0.73
N LEU A 138 5.59 19.98 -0.91
CA LEU A 138 6.27 20.82 0.07
C LEU A 138 5.50 20.87 1.39
N ILE A 139 4.18 21.07 1.34
CA ILE A 139 3.35 21.28 2.53
C ILE A 139 3.05 19.98 3.26
N LEU A 140 2.69 18.93 2.51
CA LEU A 140 2.34 17.63 3.08
C LEU A 140 3.53 16.67 3.16
N GLY A 141 4.67 17.01 2.56
CA GLY A 141 5.89 16.21 2.59
C GLY A 141 7.03 16.88 3.37
N THR A 142 6.77 17.94 4.15
CA THR A 142 7.75 18.46 5.11
C THR A 142 7.26 18.27 6.54
N LYS A 143 8.17 17.88 7.44
CA LYS A 143 7.90 17.65 8.86
C LYS A 143 9.04 18.19 9.73
N SER A 144 8.76 18.42 11.01
CA SER A 144 9.80 18.85 11.95
C SER A 144 10.93 17.82 12.04
N LYS A 145 12.17 18.29 12.11
CA LYS A 145 13.38 17.47 12.29
C LYS A 145 13.36 16.58 13.54
N ARG A 146 12.48 16.86 14.51
CA ARG A 146 12.25 15.99 15.67
C ARG A 146 11.70 14.61 15.28
N TRP A 147 10.98 14.52 14.16
CA TRP A 147 10.39 13.29 13.63
C TRP A 147 11.28 12.58 12.60
N LEU A 148 12.53 13.02 12.40
CA LEU A 148 13.44 12.43 11.42
C LEU A 148 13.59 10.90 11.55
N HIS A 149 13.49 10.38 12.78
CA HIS A 149 13.58 8.95 13.09
C HIS A 149 12.46 8.12 12.44
N GLU A 150 11.32 8.71 12.09
CA GLU A 150 10.22 7.97 11.46
C GLU A 150 10.58 7.45 10.05
N ASP A 151 11.61 8.02 9.43
CA ASP A 151 12.05 7.75 8.04
C ASP A 151 10.85 7.63 7.08
N GLU A 152 9.97 8.62 7.20
CA GLU A 152 8.62 8.60 6.66
C GLU A 152 8.58 8.74 5.12
N ILE A 153 7.69 7.96 4.51
CA ILE A 153 7.23 8.08 3.14
C ILE A 153 5.70 8.20 3.14
N ARG A 154 5.16 9.15 2.37
CA ARG A 154 3.72 9.43 2.34
C ARG A 154 3.14 9.07 0.99
N ILE A 155 2.00 8.39 1.03
CA ILE A 155 1.10 8.28 -0.10
C ILE A 155 -0.04 9.29 0.12
N ILE A 156 -0.13 10.28 -0.77
CA ILE A 156 -1.18 11.30 -0.76
C ILE A 156 -2.28 10.87 -1.72
N ILE A 157 -3.51 10.81 -1.21
CA ILE A 157 -4.71 10.37 -1.90
C ILE A 157 -5.59 11.58 -2.19
N ASN A 158 -6.25 11.60 -3.35
CA ASN A 158 -7.12 12.72 -3.76
C ASN A 158 -8.36 12.92 -2.85
N HIS A 159 -8.64 11.98 -1.95
CA HIS A 159 -9.69 12.07 -0.94
C HIS A 159 -9.19 11.49 0.40
N PHE A 160 -9.67 12.03 1.52
CA PHE A 160 -9.50 11.41 2.83
C PHE A 160 -10.51 10.27 3.03
N GLY A 161 -10.22 9.38 3.97
CA GLY A 161 -11.11 8.28 4.34
C GLY A 161 -10.58 6.90 3.94
N LYS A 162 -11.51 5.96 3.71
CA LYS A 162 -11.19 4.56 3.37
C LYS A 162 -10.63 4.46 1.95
N VAL A 163 -9.50 3.78 1.80
CA VAL A 163 -8.81 3.53 0.53
C VAL A 163 -8.50 2.05 0.43
N GLU A 164 -9.05 1.40 -0.59
CA GLU A 164 -8.80 -0.02 -0.87
C GLU A 164 -7.46 -0.22 -1.56
N TYR A 165 -6.82 -1.36 -1.28
CA TYR A 165 -5.58 -1.77 -1.91
C TYR A 165 -5.63 -3.23 -2.38
N ASP A 166 -4.70 -3.61 -3.25
CA ASP A 166 -4.52 -5.00 -3.66
C ASP A 166 -3.93 -5.81 -2.49
N ALA A 167 -4.62 -6.87 -2.06
CA ALA A 167 -4.24 -7.73 -0.94
C ALA A 167 -2.79 -8.24 -1.04
N ARG A 168 -2.27 -8.39 -2.26
CA ARG A 168 -0.89 -8.81 -2.55
C ARG A 168 0.15 -7.77 -2.14
N ALA A 169 -0.27 -6.52 -1.90
CA ALA A 169 0.59 -5.47 -1.38
C ALA A 169 1.09 -5.83 0.02
N VAL A 170 0.30 -6.51 0.86
CA VAL A 170 0.79 -6.97 2.17
C VAL A 170 1.71 -8.17 1.95
N LYS A 171 2.95 -8.09 2.45
CA LYS A 171 3.98 -9.12 2.28
C LYS A 171 4.28 -9.84 3.57
N ALA A 172 4.36 -9.10 4.66
CA ALA A 172 4.63 -9.65 5.97
C ALA A 172 3.95 -8.86 7.09
N ILE A 173 3.79 -9.52 8.23
CA ILE A 173 3.38 -8.89 9.49
C ILE A 173 4.47 -9.16 10.53
N TYR A 174 4.90 -8.10 11.21
CA TYR A 174 5.80 -8.17 12.36
C TYR A 174 4.96 -7.98 13.61
N PHE A 175 4.97 -8.94 14.53
CA PHE A 175 4.31 -8.85 15.81
C PHE A 175 5.23 -8.21 16.84
N GLY A 176 4.69 -7.24 17.59
CA GLY A 176 5.46 -6.56 18.63
C GLY A 176 5.91 -7.51 19.74
N LEU A 177 6.96 -7.14 20.46
CA LEU A 177 7.57 -7.91 21.56
C LEU A 177 6.56 -8.43 22.59
N ARG A 178 5.46 -7.70 22.81
CA ARG A 178 4.46 -7.94 23.85
C ARG A 178 3.07 -8.21 23.27
N MET A 179 2.97 -8.51 21.98
CA MET A 179 1.67 -8.81 21.36
C MET A 179 1.16 -10.18 21.86
N PRO A 180 -0.07 -10.27 22.41
CA PRO A 180 -0.69 -11.51 22.87
C PRO A 180 -0.75 -12.54 21.75
N LYS A 181 -0.35 -13.79 22.01
CA LYS A 181 -0.27 -14.83 20.97
C LYS A 181 -1.64 -15.35 20.59
N THR A 182 -2.46 -15.63 21.60
CA THR A 182 -3.79 -16.25 21.45
C THR A 182 -4.89 -15.35 22.01
N LYS A 183 -6.15 -15.65 21.69
CA LYS A 183 -7.31 -14.94 22.27
C LYS A 183 -7.38 -15.05 23.80
N GLN A 184 -6.84 -16.13 24.37
CA GLN A 184 -6.81 -16.37 25.81
C GLN A 184 -5.78 -15.50 26.53
N ASP A 185 -4.76 -15.01 25.83
CA ASP A 185 -3.75 -14.11 26.37
C ASP A 185 -4.24 -12.64 26.47
N LEU A 186 -5.44 -12.35 25.95
CA LEU A 186 -6.04 -11.02 26.03
C LEU A 186 -6.60 -10.76 27.43
N HIS A 187 -6.42 -9.53 27.91
CA HIS A 187 -6.96 -9.11 29.21
C HIS A 187 -8.48 -9.19 29.25
N ASP A 188 -9.08 -9.57 30.39
CA ASP A 188 -10.54 -9.76 30.51
C ASP A 188 -11.35 -8.50 30.15
N ASP A 189 -10.85 -7.32 30.52
CA ASP A 189 -11.49 -6.04 30.20
C ASP A 189 -11.47 -5.71 28.70
N ASN A 190 -10.69 -6.42 27.88
CA ASN A 190 -10.62 -6.21 26.44
C ASN A 190 -11.99 -6.34 25.77
N LYS A 191 -12.86 -7.20 26.32
CA LYS A 191 -14.23 -7.42 25.81
C LYS A 191 -15.17 -6.22 26.05
N LYS A 192 -14.82 -5.33 26.98
CA LYS A 192 -15.62 -4.14 27.34
C LYS A 192 -15.20 -2.89 26.55
N LEU A 193 -14.05 -2.95 25.87
CA LEU A 193 -13.52 -1.82 25.09
C LEU A 193 -14.23 -1.71 23.74
N SER A 194 -14.26 -0.49 23.19
CA SER A 194 -14.71 -0.25 21.82
C SER A 194 -13.81 -0.96 20.80
N ASP A 195 -14.26 -1.10 19.56
CA ASP A 195 -13.48 -1.76 18.50
C ASP A 195 -12.18 -1.01 18.15
N SER A 196 -12.13 0.30 18.41
CA SER A 196 -10.92 1.12 18.25
C SER A 196 -9.86 0.89 19.34
N SER A 197 -10.23 0.34 20.49
CA SER A 197 -9.35 0.19 21.66
C SER A 197 -9.17 -1.26 22.08
N SER A 198 -10.07 -2.16 21.67
CA SER A 198 -9.95 -3.60 21.94
C SER A 198 -8.82 -4.19 21.12
N GLN A 199 -7.85 -4.74 21.83
CA GLN A 199 -6.66 -5.38 21.30
C GLN A 199 -7.00 -6.73 20.64
N VAL A 200 -6.25 -7.07 19.60
CA VAL A 200 -6.29 -8.39 18.95
C VAL A 200 -5.00 -9.17 19.21
N SER A 201 -5.10 -10.49 19.12
CA SER A 201 -3.98 -11.43 19.26
C SER A 201 -3.32 -11.75 17.91
N GLN A 202 -2.12 -12.34 17.94
CA GLN A 202 -1.42 -12.81 16.74
C GLN A 202 -2.25 -13.85 15.98
N GLU A 203 -2.89 -14.79 16.68
CA GLU A 203 -3.79 -15.80 16.08
C GLU A 203 -4.86 -15.13 15.21
N GLN A 204 -5.48 -14.03 15.70
CA GLN A 204 -6.57 -13.37 14.98
C GLN A 204 -6.06 -12.74 13.70
N VAL A 205 -4.87 -12.12 13.73
CA VAL A 205 -4.25 -11.52 12.55
C VAL A 205 -3.92 -12.60 11.51
N MET A 206 -3.33 -13.72 11.93
CA MET A 206 -3.05 -14.84 11.03
C MET A 206 -4.33 -15.44 10.45
N GLU A 207 -5.39 -15.58 11.27
CA GLU A 207 -6.68 -16.12 10.88
C GLU A 207 -7.36 -15.30 9.77
N VAL A 208 -7.37 -13.97 9.87
CA VAL A 208 -8.00 -13.11 8.84
C VAL A 208 -7.16 -12.99 7.56
N LEU A 209 -5.87 -13.27 7.64
CA LEU A 209 -4.92 -13.23 6.53
C LEU A 209 -4.65 -14.60 5.89
N LYS A 210 -5.28 -15.68 6.39
CA LYS A 210 -5.10 -17.04 5.85
C LYS A 210 -5.28 -17.12 4.34
N GLY A 211 -4.48 -17.98 3.70
CA GLY A 211 -4.52 -18.19 2.25
C GLY A 211 -3.98 -17.02 1.41
N ARG A 212 -3.42 -15.96 2.02
CA ARG A 212 -2.85 -14.81 1.31
C ARG A 212 -1.33 -14.90 1.10
N ASN A 213 -0.70 -15.99 1.54
CA ASN A 213 0.75 -16.20 1.44
C ASN A 213 1.56 -15.07 2.10
N ILE A 214 1.21 -14.75 3.35
CA ILE A 214 1.85 -13.71 4.17
C ILE A 214 2.92 -14.36 5.06
N LYS A 215 4.06 -13.69 5.22
CA LYS A 215 5.07 -14.09 6.20
C LYS A 215 4.81 -13.44 7.55
N TYR A 216 5.11 -14.14 8.63
CA TYR A 216 4.93 -13.63 9.98
C TYR A 216 6.27 -13.62 10.72
N TYR A 217 6.51 -12.55 11.48
CA TYR A 217 7.73 -12.37 12.24
C TYR A 217 7.40 -11.92 13.66
N GLN A 218 8.17 -12.39 14.64
CA GLN A 218 8.11 -11.92 16.02
C GLN A 218 9.31 -11.04 16.28
N MET A 219 9.08 -9.78 16.64
CA MET A 219 10.16 -8.88 17.08
C MET A 219 10.84 -9.44 18.34
N ALA A 220 12.16 -9.27 18.42
CA ALA A 220 13.02 -9.70 19.51
C ALA A 220 14.10 -8.65 19.80
N LEU A 221 14.64 -8.67 21.02
CA LEU A 221 15.76 -7.82 21.42
C LEU A 221 17.06 -8.48 20.96
N LYS A 222 17.90 -7.74 20.24
CA LYS A 222 19.23 -8.22 19.88
C LYS A 222 20.11 -8.26 21.15
N PRO A 223 20.80 -9.36 21.44
CA PRO A 223 21.66 -9.45 22.63
C PRO A 223 22.74 -8.37 22.64
N ASN A 224 22.97 -7.76 23.81
CA ASN A 224 23.99 -6.75 24.06
C ASN A 224 23.87 -5.46 23.22
N SER A 225 22.68 -5.13 22.69
CA SER A 225 22.41 -3.81 22.08
C SER A 225 20.98 -3.34 22.35
N TYR A 226 20.67 -2.11 21.96
CA TYR A 226 19.30 -1.57 21.94
C TYR A 226 18.58 -1.81 20.61
N GLU A 227 19.17 -2.62 19.71
CA GLU A 227 18.58 -2.87 18.40
C GLU A 227 17.55 -4.00 18.48
N PHE A 228 16.61 -4.00 17.54
CA PHE A 228 15.73 -5.14 17.32
C PHE A 228 16.24 -6.09 16.24
N GLU A 229 15.96 -7.36 16.46
CA GLU A 229 15.94 -8.40 15.45
C GLU A 229 14.53 -9.02 15.40
N TYR A 230 14.33 -10.01 14.53
CA TYR A 230 13.05 -10.72 14.46
C TYR A 230 13.26 -12.15 14.00
N ASN A 231 12.35 -13.02 14.42
CA ASN A 231 12.35 -14.44 14.09
C ASN A 231 11.08 -14.80 13.33
N GLU A 232 11.19 -15.66 12.32
CA GLU A 232 10.02 -16.12 11.56
C GLU A 232 9.08 -16.94 12.46
N VAL A 233 7.78 -16.68 12.32
CA VAL A 233 6.69 -17.36 13.00
C VAL A 233 6.02 -18.28 12.00
N VAL A 234 5.82 -19.53 12.38
CA VAL A 234 5.13 -20.52 11.56
C VAL A 234 3.67 -20.11 11.38
N ASP A 235 3.21 -20.03 10.12
CA ASP A 235 1.80 -19.81 9.80
C ASP A 235 1.00 -21.11 10.06
N PRO A 236 0.11 -21.15 11.06
CA PRO A 236 -0.72 -22.34 11.30
C PRO A 236 -1.78 -22.56 10.21
N TYR A 237 -1.95 -21.60 9.29
CA TYR A 237 -2.89 -21.67 8.17
C TYR A 237 -2.18 -21.82 6.81
N GLY A 238 -0.95 -22.33 6.79
CA GLY A 238 -0.18 -22.52 5.55
C GLY A 238 -0.90 -23.36 4.48
N ASP A 239 -1.70 -24.34 4.91
CA ASP A 239 -2.49 -25.22 4.03
C ASP A 239 -3.93 -24.71 3.79
N ALA A 240 -4.26 -23.50 4.24
CA ALA A 240 -5.60 -22.95 4.04
C ALA A 240 -5.89 -22.66 2.56
N GLU A 241 -7.16 -22.77 2.18
CA GLU A 241 -7.59 -22.41 0.83
C GLU A 241 -7.12 -20.99 0.47
N LYS A 242 -6.56 -20.86 -0.73
CA LYS A 242 -6.04 -19.60 -1.24
C LYS A 242 -7.12 -18.51 -1.20
N TYR A 243 -6.73 -17.33 -0.76
CA TYR A 243 -7.65 -16.19 -0.66
C TYR A 243 -8.20 -15.82 -2.04
N LYS A 244 -9.53 -15.73 -2.14
CA LYS A 244 -10.29 -15.50 -3.39
C LYS A 244 -9.95 -16.51 -4.49
N ASN A 245 -9.85 -17.79 -4.14
CA ASN A 245 -9.64 -18.88 -5.08
C ASN A 245 -10.90 -19.18 -5.92
N THR A 246 -11.17 -18.37 -6.93
CA THR A 246 -12.26 -18.62 -7.88
C THR A 246 -11.73 -18.80 -9.28
N VAL A 247 -12.19 -19.84 -9.97
CA VAL A 247 -11.85 -20.11 -11.37
C VAL A 247 -12.99 -19.60 -12.25
N LYS A 248 -12.81 -18.45 -12.91
CA LYS A 248 -13.88 -17.82 -13.70
C LYS A 248 -13.87 -18.26 -15.16
N PHE A 249 -14.93 -17.99 -15.90
CA PHE A 249 -15.00 -18.28 -17.34
C PHE A 249 -14.12 -17.30 -18.15
N ILE A 250 -13.53 -17.78 -19.25
CA ILE A 250 -12.82 -16.97 -20.24
C ILE A 250 -13.49 -17.17 -21.59
N ASP A 251 -13.89 -16.06 -22.21
CA ASP A 251 -14.30 -16.06 -23.61
C ASP A 251 -13.07 -16.13 -24.52
N LYS A 252 -12.86 -17.31 -25.14
CA LYS A 252 -11.72 -17.55 -26.02
C LYS A 252 -11.74 -16.68 -27.29
N SER A 253 -12.89 -16.09 -27.66
CA SER A 253 -12.97 -15.18 -28.81
C SER A 253 -12.18 -13.88 -28.59
N LEU A 254 -11.85 -13.56 -27.34
CA LEU A 254 -11.04 -12.40 -26.95
C LEU A 254 -9.53 -12.69 -26.90
N ILE A 255 -9.11 -13.87 -27.36
CA ILE A 255 -7.70 -14.28 -27.41
C ILE A 255 -7.22 -14.21 -28.85
N ASP A 256 -6.22 -13.37 -29.10
CA ASP A 256 -5.53 -13.28 -30.38
C ASP A 256 -4.28 -14.16 -30.34
N TYR A 257 -4.32 -15.27 -31.07
CA TYR A 257 -3.24 -16.26 -31.16
C TYR A 257 -2.15 -15.90 -32.19
N ASN A 258 -2.23 -14.71 -32.82
CA ASN A 258 -1.21 -14.28 -33.76
C ASN A 258 0.11 -13.97 -33.03
N GLY A 259 1.22 -14.53 -33.53
CA GLY A 259 2.56 -14.31 -32.98
C GLY A 259 3.21 -12.98 -33.36
N TYR A 260 2.65 -12.24 -34.33
CA TYR A 260 3.17 -10.94 -34.82
C TYR A 260 4.68 -10.92 -35.10
N GLY A 261 5.17 -11.96 -35.80
CA GLY A 261 6.58 -12.11 -36.16
C GLY A 261 7.39 -13.02 -35.24
N TRP A 262 6.83 -13.41 -34.09
CA TRP A 262 7.41 -14.43 -33.22
C TRP A 262 6.86 -15.81 -33.54
N GLU A 263 7.73 -16.82 -33.58
CA GLU A 263 7.34 -18.23 -33.57
C GLU A 263 7.08 -18.68 -32.13
N ILE A 264 5.82 -18.74 -31.72
CA ILE A 264 5.41 -19.09 -30.35
C ILE A 264 4.34 -20.17 -30.43
N ASP A 265 4.44 -21.15 -29.55
CA ASP A 265 3.39 -22.15 -29.35
C ASP A 265 2.11 -21.47 -28.83
N THR A 266 0.99 -21.69 -29.53
CA THR A 266 -0.31 -21.09 -29.19
C THR A 266 -0.82 -21.51 -27.81
N THR A 267 -0.32 -22.60 -27.24
CA THR A 267 -0.64 -23.04 -25.87
C THR A 267 -0.23 -22.03 -24.80
N TYR A 268 0.75 -21.15 -25.06
CA TYR A 268 1.10 -20.09 -24.10
C TYR A 268 -0.04 -19.10 -23.87
N PHE A 269 -0.86 -18.82 -24.89
CA PHE A 269 -2.04 -17.95 -24.74
C PHE A 269 -3.10 -18.61 -23.85
N ASP A 270 -3.30 -19.92 -23.99
CA ASP A 270 -4.17 -20.70 -23.10
C ASP A 270 -3.62 -20.76 -21.67
N LYS A 271 -2.30 -20.90 -21.49
CA LYS A 271 -1.66 -20.81 -20.15
C LYS A 271 -1.92 -19.45 -19.51
N VAL A 272 -1.77 -18.35 -20.26
CA VAL A 272 -2.11 -17.00 -19.77
C VAL A 272 -3.59 -16.91 -19.39
N ALA A 273 -4.50 -17.43 -20.22
CA ALA A 273 -5.92 -17.45 -19.90
C ALA A 273 -6.20 -18.21 -18.58
N GLU A 274 -5.56 -19.35 -18.37
CA GLU A 274 -5.68 -20.15 -17.14
C GLU A 274 -5.08 -19.45 -15.91
N ILE A 275 -4.00 -18.68 -16.07
CA ILE A 275 -3.44 -17.83 -14.99
C ILE A 275 -4.41 -16.70 -14.65
N ILE A 276 -4.92 -15.99 -15.66
CA ILE A 276 -5.73 -14.78 -15.48
C ILE A 276 -7.11 -15.09 -14.91
N ARG A 277 -7.76 -16.16 -15.35
CA ARG A 277 -9.08 -16.56 -14.83
C ARG A 277 -9.10 -16.95 -13.35
N ARG A 278 -7.91 -17.16 -12.77
CA ARG A 278 -7.67 -17.45 -11.35
C ARG A 278 -7.11 -16.25 -10.59
N ASP A 279 -6.96 -15.09 -11.24
CA ASP A 279 -6.58 -13.89 -10.51
C ASP A 279 -7.73 -13.48 -9.56
N PRO A 280 -7.44 -13.22 -8.27
CA PRO A 280 -8.42 -12.77 -7.27
C PRO A 280 -9.27 -11.58 -7.68
N TYR A 281 -8.76 -10.77 -8.62
CA TYR A 281 -9.38 -9.55 -9.12
C TYR A 281 -9.85 -9.70 -10.57
N PHE A 282 -9.89 -10.90 -11.14
CA PHE A 282 -10.45 -11.10 -12.47
C PHE A 282 -11.98 -11.04 -12.41
N TYR A 283 -12.63 -10.20 -13.22
CA TYR A 283 -14.08 -10.21 -13.45
C TYR A 283 -14.41 -10.69 -14.87
N LYS A 284 -13.91 -9.99 -15.88
CA LYS A 284 -14.07 -10.35 -17.30
C LYS A 284 -12.81 -10.03 -18.09
N LEU A 285 -12.54 -10.81 -19.13
CA LEU A 285 -11.41 -10.60 -20.01
C LEU A 285 -11.71 -9.42 -20.96
N ALA A 286 -10.71 -8.59 -21.23
CA ALA A 286 -10.74 -7.61 -22.30
C ALA A 286 -10.06 -8.17 -23.55
N CYS A 287 -8.81 -8.64 -23.42
CA CYS A 287 -8.11 -9.38 -24.46
C CYS A 287 -6.84 -10.08 -23.94
N ILE A 288 -6.35 -11.06 -24.69
CA ILE A 288 -4.99 -11.63 -24.57
C ILE A 288 -4.35 -11.58 -25.96
N ALA A 289 -3.15 -11.05 -26.08
CA ALA A 289 -2.41 -11.01 -27.34
C ALA A 289 -0.89 -10.80 -27.12
N ILE A 290 -0.10 -10.83 -28.19
CA ILE A 290 1.31 -10.42 -28.14
C ILE A 290 1.41 -8.90 -27.99
N SER A 291 2.27 -8.45 -27.08
CA SER A 291 2.61 -7.05 -26.88
C SER A 291 3.70 -6.64 -27.85
N VAL A 292 3.42 -5.60 -28.63
CA VAL A 292 4.41 -4.90 -29.48
C VAL A 292 4.90 -3.60 -28.84
N ASN A 293 4.30 -3.19 -27.72
CA ASN A 293 4.57 -1.92 -27.05
C ASN A 293 5.37 -2.08 -25.74
N ASP A 294 5.52 -3.30 -25.22
CA ASP A 294 6.36 -3.55 -24.05
C ASP A 294 7.84 -3.39 -24.46
N PRO A 295 8.68 -2.62 -23.76
CA PRO A 295 10.09 -2.45 -24.12
C PRO A 295 10.87 -3.77 -24.28
N ARG A 296 10.48 -4.83 -23.56
CA ARG A 296 11.08 -6.16 -23.63
C ARG A 296 10.71 -6.90 -24.92
N SER A 297 9.62 -6.52 -25.60
CA SER A 297 9.18 -7.15 -26.85
C SER A 297 10.16 -7.01 -28.01
N LYS A 298 11.22 -6.21 -27.83
CA LYS A 298 12.33 -6.05 -28.79
C LYS A 298 13.29 -7.23 -28.79
N ILE A 299 13.33 -8.02 -27.71
CA ILE A 299 14.33 -9.09 -27.50
C ILE A 299 13.70 -10.46 -27.23
N GLU A 300 12.45 -10.50 -26.75
CA GLU A 300 11.72 -11.74 -26.50
C GLU A 300 10.21 -11.53 -26.70
N PRO A 301 9.42 -12.58 -26.96
CA PRO A 301 7.98 -12.45 -27.05
C PRO A 301 7.34 -12.17 -25.69
N ILE A 302 6.44 -11.18 -25.66
CA ILE A 302 5.69 -10.79 -24.47
C ILE A 302 4.20 -11.00 -24.74
N ILE A 303 3.53 -11.83 -23.97
CA ILE A 303 2.07 -11.97 -24.03
C ILE A 303 1.47 -11.04 -22.98
N TYR A 304 0.53 -10.19 -23.37
CA TYR A 304 -0.23 -9.38 -22.44
C TYR A 304 -1.65 -9.93 -22.25
N ALA A 305 -2.20 -9.67 -21.07
CA ALA A 305 -3.60 -9.90 -20.75
C ALA A 305 -4.18 -8.63 -20.12
N HIS A 306 -5.30 -8.20 -20.66
CA HIS A 306 -6.11 -7.11 -20.13
C HIS A 306 -7.42 -7.68 -19.58
N PHE A 307 -7.80 -7.30 -18.37
CA PHE A 307 -9.05 -7.73 -17.75
C PHE A 307 -9.60 -6.68 -16.78
N TYR A 308 -10.89 -6.70 -16.52
CA TYR A 308 -11.53 -5.80 -15.57
C TYR A 308 -11.70 -6.48 -14.21
N LYS A 309 -11.70 -5.71 -13.12
CA LYS A 309 -11.93 -6.20 -11.75
C LYS A 309 -13.38 -6.04 -11.31
N THR A 310 -14.13 -5.12 -11.89
CA THR A 310 -15.59 -4.99 -11.71
C THR A 310 -16.30 -4.72 -13.04
N GLU A 311 -17.63 -4.67 -13.01
CA GLU A 311 -18.43 -4.30 -14.18
C GLU A 311 -18.33 -2.80 -14.52
N GLU A 312 -18.14 -1.97 -13.50
CA GLU A 312 -18.20 -0.50 -13.56
C GLU A 312 -16.83 0.14 -13.90
N GLU A 313 -15.74 -0.62 -13.81
CA GLU A 313 -14.41 -0.14 -14.14
C GLU A 313 -14.24 0.17 -15.63
N ILE A 314 -13.71 1.36 -15.92
CA ILE A 314 -13.52 1.86 -17.29
C ILE A 314 -12.19 1.34 -17.87
N SER A 315 -11.16 1.19 -17.03
CA SER A 315 -9.81 0.81 -17.47
C SER A 315 -9.48 -0.63 -17.07
N PRO A 316 -8.95 -1.46 -17.98
CA PRO A 316 -8.56 -2.81 -17.63
C PRO A 316 -7.22 -2.82 -16.86
N ILE A 317 -7.09 -3.78 -15.94
CA ILE A 317 -5.82 -4.20 -15.37
C ILE A 317 -4.97 -4.80 -16.50
N LYS A 318 -3.73 -4.34 -16.62
CA LYS A 318 -2.78 -4.80 -17.63
C LYS A 318 -1.71 -5.66 -17.00
N LYS A 319 -1.46 -6.83 -17.59
CA LYS A 319 -0.35 -7.71 -17.22
C LYS A 319 0.39 -8.15 -18.46
N ASN A 320 1.71 -8.12 -18.38
CA ASN A 320 2.62 -8.56 -19.44
C ASN A 320 3.48 -9.69 -18.88
N PHE A 321 3.64 -10.76 -19.66
CA PHE A 321 4.38 -11.94 -19.27
C PHE A 321 5.43 -12.29 -20.31
N THR A 322 6.66 -12.57 -19.87
CA THR A 322 7.61 -13.36 -20.65
C THR A 322 7.16 -14.83 -20.66
N LEU A 323 7.64 -15.63 -21.62
CA LEU A 323 7.31 -17.07 -21.65
C LEU A 323 7.77 -17.78 -20.37
N GLN A 324 8.93 -17.42 -19.83
CA GLN A 324 9.45 -17.95 -18.57
C GLN A 324 8.55 -17.61 -17.38
N GLU A 325 8.01 -16.39 -17.33
CA GLU A 325 7.04 -16.00 -16.30
C GLU A 325 5.76 -16.83 -16.41
N ILE A 326 5.27 -17.09 -17.63
CA ILE A 326 4.09 -17.92 -17.87
C ILE A 326 4.30 -19.33 -17.33
N ASP A 327 5.42 -19.98 -17.65
CA ASP A 327 5.72 -21.32 -17.15
C ASP A 327 5.80 -21.36 -15.62
N ASN A 328 6.54 -20.41 -15.02
CA ASN A 328 6.67 -20.31 -13.57
C ASN A 328 5.31 -20.11 -12.87
N PHE A 329 4.41 -19.31 -13.45
CA PHE A 329 3.07 -19.09 -12.89
C PHE A 329 2.17 -20.30 -13.11
N TYR A 330 2.23 -20.93 -14.29
CA TYR A 330 1.38 -22.06 -14.65
C TYR A 330 1.73 -23.30 -13.83
N GLU A 331 3.00 -23.61 -13.61
CA GLU A 331 3.43 -24.70 -12.73
C GLU A 331 2.89 -24.54 -11.30
N LYS A 332 2.91 -23.31 -10.77
CA LYS A 332 2.36 -22.99 -9.44
C LYS A 332 0.84 -23.17 -9.32
N LEU A 333 0.12 -23.24 -10.44
CA LEU A 333 -1.32 -23.56 -10.41
C LEU A 333 -1.58 -25.06 -10.17
N HIS A 334 -0.62 -25.92 -10.51
CA HIS A 334 -0.77 -27.38 -10.44
C HIS A 334 -0.06 -28.01 -9.23
N LEU A 335 0.70 -27.21 -8.48
CA LEU A 335 1.36 -27.59 -7.23
C LEU A 335 0.57 -27.19 -5.97
N ALA A 336 -0.59 -26.54 -6.14
CA ALA A 336 -1.39 -25.94 -5.07
C ALA A 336 -2.70 -26.69 -4.81
#